data_AF-A0A1J3GVM4-F1
#
_entry.id   AF-A0A1J3GVM4-F1
#
_cell.length_a   1.000
_cell.length_b   1.000
_cell.length_c   1.000
_cell.angle_alpha   90.00
_cell.angle_beta   90.00
_cell.angle_gamma   90.00
#
_symmetry.space_group_name_H-M   'P 1'
#
loop_
_entity.id
_entity.type
_entity.pdbx_description
1 polymer ?
#
loop_
_entity_poly.entity_id
_entity_poly.type
_entity_poly.pdbx_seq_one_letter_code
_entity_poly.pdbx_strand_id
1 'polypeptide(L)'
;SDSYRFRVCLLVTPKQHANEDLVSIVLLRTSLNGCLIAEGKVKSFICIRREHLIIFPYELFELEQDNEVVFQFSTPSNQLEIVECGV
;
A
#
# COMPACT_ATOMS: atom_id res chain seq x y z
N SER A 1 17.29 -16.49 11.18
CA SER A 1 15.89 -16.07 11.33
C SER A 1 15.21 -16.25 10.00
N ASP A 2 14.07 -16.93 9.97
CA ASP A 2 13.30 -17.08 8.75
C ASP A 2 12.67 -15.72 8.39
N SER A 3 12.78 -15.33 7.12
CA SER A 3 12.13 -14.14 6.59
C SER A 3 11.04 -14.55 5.62
N TYR A 4 9.88 -13.91 5.77
CA TYR A 4 8.73 -14.09 4.90
C TYR A 4 8.65 -12.91 3.96
N ARG A 5 8.61 -13.21 2.66
CA ARG A 5 8.59 -12.21 1.60
C ARG A 5 7.24 -12.23 0.91
N PHE A 6 6.63 -11.06 0.87
CA PHE A 6 5.32 -10.81 0.31
C PHE A 6 5.46 -9.94 -0.94
N ARG A 7 4.58 -10.14 -1.93
CA ARG A 7 4.45 -9.27 -3.10
C ARG A 7 3.15 -8.49 -3.00
N VAL A 8 3.21 -7.40 -2.27
CA VAL A 8 2.01 -6.61 -2.04
C VAL A 8 1.69 -5.80 -3.29
N CYS A 9 0.44 -5.94 -3.74
CA CYS A 9 -0.10 -5.32 -4.93
C CYS A 9 -1.12 -4.25 -4.52
N LEU A 10 -1.07 -3.11 -5.20
CA LEU A 10 -1.95 -1.98 -4.96
C LEU A 10 -2.41 -1.41 -6.30
N LEU A 11 -3.71 -1.40 -6.52
CA LEU A 11 -4.35 -0.80 -7.67
C LEU A 11 -4.91 0.57 -7.29
N VAL A 12 -4.51 1.61 -8.01
CA VAL A 12 -4.97 2.98 -7.79
C VAL A 12 -5.44 3.61 -9.08
N THR A 13 -6.39 4.54 -8.96
CA THR A 13 -6.96 5.27 -10.11
C THR A 13 -7.13 6.75 -9.74
N PRO A 14 -7.03 7.69 -10.69
CA PRO A 14 -7.30 9.08 -10.42
C PRO A 14 -8.81 9.31 -10.31
N LYS A 15 -9.21 10.22 -9.42
CA LYS A 15 -10.60 10.68 -9.30
C LYS A 15 -10.94 11.61 -10.48
N GLN A 16 -12.24 11.75 -10.79
CA GLN A 16 -12.72 12.51 -11.96
C GLN A 16 -12.28 13.98 -12.02
N HIS A 17 -11.93 14.59 -10.88
CA HIS A 17 -11.41 15.96 -10.79
C HIS A 17 -9.92 16.00 -10.40
N ALA A 18 -9.19 14.92 -10.66
CA ALA A 18 -7.76 14.86 -10.41
C ALA A 18 -7.02 15.85 -11.33
N ASN A 19 -6.25 16.75 -10.74
CA ASN A 19 -5.34 17.62 -11.47
C ASN A 19 -4.16 16.76 -11.97
N GLU A 20 -3.83 16.88 -13.27
CA GLU A 20 -2.93 15.94 -13.96
C GLU A 20 -1.47 15.94 -13.42
N ASP A 21 -1.09 16.94 -12.61
CA ASP A 21 0.29 17.22 -12.21
C ASP A 21 0.58 17.07 -10.71
N LEU A 22 -0.29 16.41 -9.93
CA LEU A 22 -0.14 16.32 -8.46
C LEU A 22 0.54 15.05 -7.95
N VAL A 23 1.35 15.26 -6.91
CA VAL A 23 1.93 14.23 -6.05
C VAL A 23 0.87 13.71 -5.08
N SER A 24 0.45 12.44 -5.22
CA SER A 24 -0.40 11.77 -4.24
C SER A 24 0.40 10.81 -3.36
N ILE A 25 0.09 10.76 -2.07
CA ILE A 25 0.72 9.87 -1.09
C ILE A 25 -0.25 8.73 -0.74
N VAL A 26 0.23 7.50 -0.77
CA VAL A 26 -0.44 6.35 -0.15
C VAL A 26 0.33 5.94 1.10
N LEU A 27 -0.41 5.83 2.21
CA LEU A 27 0.05 5.31 3.48
C LEU A 27 -0.20 3.80 3.51
N LEU A 28 0.82 3.05 3.93
CA LEU A 28 0.72 1.63 4.26
C LEU A 28 0.94 1.47 5.76
N ARG A 29 0.00 0.78 6.40
CA ARG A 29 0.12 0.30 7.77
C ARG A 29 0.18 -1.22 7.73
N THR A 30 1.14 -1.77 8.44
CA THR A 30 1.28 -3.22 8.60
C THR A 30 1.03 -3.56 10.06
N SER A 31 0.08 -4.44 10.31
CA SER A 31 -0.17 -5.00 11.64
C SER A 31 0.06 -6.49 11.66
N LEU A 32 0.56 -6.97 12.80
CA LEU A 32 0.79 -8.36 13.13
C LEU A 32 -0.09 -8.73 14.32
N ASN A 33 -0.99 -9.70 14.16
CA ASN A 33 -1.95 -10.13 15.18
C ASN A 33 -2.73 -8.94 15.79
N GLY A 34 -3.16 -8.00 14.94
CA GLY A 34 -3.86 -6.77 15.34
C GLY A 34 -2.97 -5.65 15.90
N CYS A 35 -1.68 -5.88 16.15
CA CYS A 35 -0.73 -4.86 16.62
C CYS A 35 -0.04 -4.15 15.45
N LEU A 36 -0.08 -2.82 15.41
CA LEU A 36 0.64 -2.03 14.40
C LEU A 36 2.17 -2.19 14.59
N ILE A 37 2.85 -2.73 13.58
CA ILE A 37 4.31 -2.96 13.62
C ILE A 37 5.09 -2.03 12.68
N ALA A 38 4.45 -1.50 11.65
CA ALA A 38 5.07 -0.56 10.73
C ALA A 38 4.03 0.38 10.12
N GLU A 39 4.43 1.65 9.92
CA GLU A 39 3.69 2.62 9.12
C GLU A 39 4.68 3.33 8.19
N GLY A 40 4.32 3.43 6.90
CA GLY A 40 5.20 4.00 5.90
C GLY A 40 4.42 4.63 4.75
N LYS A 41 5.13 5.46 3.96
CA LYS A 41 4.62 6.00 2.70
C LYS A 41 5.08 5.09 1.58
N VAL A 42 4.14 4.45 0.88
CA VAL A 42 4.44 3.49 -0.20
C VAL A 42 5.04 4.20 -1.40
N LYS A 43 4.45 5.33 -1.79
CA LYS A 43 4.93 6.14 -2.90
C LYS A 43 4.31 7.53 -2.91
N SER A 44 5.08 8.45 -3.48
CA SER A 44 4.60 9.70 -4.06
C SER A 44 4.34 9.42 -5.55
N PHE A 45 3.09 9.42 -5.97
CA PHE A 45 2.73 9.23 -7.37
C PHE A 45 2.76 10.55 -8.10
N ILE A 46 3.62 10.68 -9.11
CA ILE A 46 3.65 11.85 -9.99
C ILE A 46 2.82 11.49 -11.22
N CYS A 47 1.75 12.25 -11.49
CA CYS A 47 0.94 12.18 -12.72
C CYS A 47 0.26 10.81 -13.00
N ILE A 48 -0.68 10.40 -12.15
CA ILE A 48 -1.59 9.29 -12.46
C ILE A 48 -2.73 9.82 -13.34
N ARG A 49 -2.75 9.42 -14.62
CA ARG A 49 -3.81 9.77 -15.57
C ARG A 49 -4.81 8.64 -15.84
N ARG A 50 -4.48 7.44 -15.36
CA ARG A 50 -5.23 6.20 -15.56
C ARG A 50 -5.03 5.28 -14.37
N GLU A 51 -5.63 4.11 -14.40
CA GLU A 51 -5.35 3.08 -13.43
C GLU A 51 -3.87 2.64 -13.48
N HIS A 52 -3.26 2.48 -12.30
CA HIS A 52 -1.89 2.00 -12.13
C HIS A 52 -1.85 0.86 -11.11
N LEU A 53 -1.24 -0.26 -11.51
CA LEU A 53 -0.87 -1.35 -10.61
C LEU A 53 0.54 -1.14 -10.08
N ILE A 54 0.69 -1.12 -8.77
CA ILE A 54 1.98 -1.00 -8.08
C ILE A 54 2.22 -2.30 -7.33
N ILE A 55 3.38 -2.90 -7.58
CA ILE A 55 3.83 -4.11 -6.89
C ILE A 55 5.11 -3.74 -6.15
N PHE A 56 5.16 -4.02 -4.86
CA PHE A 56 6.36 -3.81 -4.08
C PHE A 56 6.67 -4.99 -3.15
N PRO A 57 7.95 -5.34 -2.98
CA PRO A 57 8.35 -6.39 -2.06
C PRO A 57 8.19 -5.90 -0.62
N TYR A 58 7.67 -6.77 0.25
CA TYR A 58 7.63 -6.53 1.69
C TYR A 58 8.21 -7.73 2.43
N GLU A 59 9.05 -7.50 3.42
CA GLU A 59 9.75 -8.56 4.15
C GLU A 59 9.45 -8.41 5.65
N LEU A 60 9.01 -9.51 6.25
CA LEU A 60 8.79 -9.63 7.70
C LEU A 60 9.69 -10.73 8.25
N PHE A 61 10.19 -10.50 9.46
CA PHE A 61 11.01 -11.46 10.19
C PHE A 61 10.18 -12.04 11.34
N GLU A 62 10.56 -13.23 11.81
CA GLU A 62 10.03 -13.82 13.05
C GLU A 62 8.51 -14.05 13.02
N LEU A 63 7.96 -14.44 11.87
CA LEU A 63 6.56 -14.88 11.78
C LEU A 63 6.41 -16.35 12.18
N GLU A 64 5.41 -16.63 13.01
CA GLU A 64 4.92 -17.96 13.34
C GLU A 64 3.76 -18.34 12.41
N GLN A 65 3.44 -19.64 12.33
CA GLN A 65 2.46 -20.19 11.38
C GLN A 65 1.04 -19.62 11.57
N ASP A 66 0.69 -19.23 12.79
CA ASP A 66 -0.64 -18.71 13.14
C ASP A 66 -0.70 -17.17 13.13
N ASN A 67 0.38 -16.50 12.73
CA ASN A 67 0.41 -15.05 12.69
C ASN A 67 -0.46 -14.49 11.57
N GLU A 68 -1.37 -13.58 11.94
CA GLU A 68 -2.14 -12.78 11.02
C GLU A 68 -1.35 -11.51 10.65
N VAL A 69 -1.05 -11.34 9.37
CA VAL A 69 -0.44 -10.12 8.82
C VAL A 69 -1.49 -9.36 8.01
N VAL A 70 -1.73 -8.11 8.38
CA VAL A 70 -2.66 -7.23 7.65
C VAL A 70 -1.89 -6.04 7.07
N PHE A 71 -2.04 -5.85 5.76
CA PHE A 71 -1.57 -4.67 5.04
C PHE A 71 -2.76 -3.75 4.78
N GLN A 72 -2.79 -2.60 5.45
CA GLN A 72 -3.83 -1.60 5.28
C GLN A 72 -3.29 -0.42 4.48
N PHE A 73 -3.99 -0.09 3.40
CA PHE A 73 -3.70 1.06 2.56
C PHE A 73 -4.71 2.17 2.79
N SER A 74 -4.22 3.40 2.87
CA SER A 74 -5.07 4.58 2.89
C SER A 74 -4.41 5.73 2.14
N THR A 75 -5.21 6.67 1.66
CA THR A 75 -4.69 7.89 1.05
C THR A 75 -5.42 9.11 1.60
N PRO A 76 -4.71 10.15 2.07
CA PRO A 76 -5.33 11.43 2.38
C PRO A 76 -5.63 12.25 1.11
N SER A 77 -5.23 11.76 -0.08
CA SER A 77 -5.40 12.49 -1.34
C SER A 77 -6.87 12.56 -1.72
N ASN A 78 -7.34 13.76 -2.06
CA ASN A 78 -8.63 13.97 -2.70
C ASN A 78 -8.59 13.74 -4.22
N GLN A 79 -7.42 13.42 -4.78
CA GLN A 79 -7.21 13.22 -6.22
C GLN A 79 -7.07 11.73 -6.59
N LEU A 80 -6.75 10.86 -5.62
CA LEU A 80 -6.48 9.46 -5.83
C LEU A 80 -7.53 8.59 -5.14
N GLU A 81 -7.84 7.46 -5.74
CA GLU A 81 -8.63 6.39 -5.15
C GLU A 81 -7.84 5.08 -5.17
N ILE A 82 -7.93 4.34 -4.06
CA ILE A 82 -7.43 2.97 -3.97
C ILE A 82 -8.58 2.07 -4.40
N VAL A 83 -8.37 1.30 -5.47
CA VAL A 83 -9.39 0.43 -6.06
C VAL A 83 -9.34 -0.94 -5.41
N GLU A 84 -8.13 -1.51 -5.31
CA GLU A 84 -7.91 -2.88 -4.82
C GLU A 84 -6.52 -3.01 -4.20
N CYS A 85 -6.35 -3.95 -3.28
CA CYS A 85 -5.04 -4.35 -2.77
C CYS A 85 -5.01 -5.86 -2.46
N GLY A 86 -3.82 -6.46 -2.52
CA GLY A 86 -3.62 -7.90 -2.32
C GLY A 86 -2.15 -8.26 -2.05
N VAL A 87 -1.89 -9.52 -1.72
CA VAL A 87 -0.57 -10.06 -1.35
C VAL A 87 -0.24 -11.29 -2.18
#